data_AF-A0A1M7G6W7-F1
#
_entry.id   AF-A0A1M7G6W7-F1
#
_cell.length_a   1.000
_cell.length_b   1.000
_cell.length_c   1.000
_cell.angle_alpha   90.00
_cell.angle_beta   90.00
_cell.angle_gamma   90.00
#
_symmetry.space_group_name_H-M   'P 1'
#
loop_
_entity.id
_entity.type
_entity.pdbx_description
1 polymer ?
#
loop_
_entity_poly.entity_id
_entity_poly.type
_entity_poly.pdbx_seq_one_letter_code
_entity_poly.pdbx_strand_id
1 'polypeptide(L)'
;MINFIHLVGILIIANALHSCESNEEKKAEIVTNNYIRFIDSVTTSGTNDALTNWNTIQKCYEKKSNDLNLQIDLLEDNTIFDEKINAATSKYETFRSLIMEKKLKQEAGSF
;
A
#
# COMPACT_ATOMS: atom_id res chain seq x y z
N MET A 1 41.24 28.82 23.42
CA MET A 1 40.53 30.11 23.57
C MET A 1 39.36 30.06 22.59
N ILE A 2 38.15 29.98 23.10
CA ILE A 2 36.91 29.98 22.29
C ILE A 2 36.69 31.41 21.82
N ASN A 3 36.51 31.63 20.52
CA ASN A 3 36.00 32.90 20.01
C ASN A 3 34.64 32.67 19.35
N PHE A 4 33.62 32.99 20.13
CA PHE A 4 32.22 33.04 19.77
C PHE A 4 31.95 34.39 19.08
N ILE A 5 30.95 34.43 18.18
CA ILE A 5 30.27 35.61 17.62
C ILE A 5 30.73 36.05 16.22
N HIS A 6 30.00 35.53 15.23
CA HIS A 6 29.38 36.18 14.06
C HIS A 6 28.74 35.01 13.25
N LEU A 7 27.55 34.50 13.51
CA LEU A 7 26.20 35.08 13.54
C LEU A 7 25.77 35.73 12.21
N VAL A 8 25.65 34.91 11.16
CA VAL A 8 24.57 34.93 10.14
C VAL A 8 24.34 33.45 9.79
N GLY A 9 23.36 32.73 10.34
CA GLY A 9 21.97 33.12 10.42
C GLY A 9 21.17 32.63 9.21
N ILE A 10 21.53 31.49 8.58
CA ILE A 10 20.59 30.73 7.74
C ILE A 10 20.05 29.60 8.61
N LEU A 11 19.12 29.97 9.48
CA LEU A 11 18.08 29.06 9.92
C LEU A 11 17.16 28.92 8.70
N ILE A 12 17.39 27.91 7.85
CA ILE A 12 16.29 27.45 7.01
C ILE A 12 15.29 26.90 8.02
N ILE A 13 14.31 27.72 8.34
CA ILE A 13 13.11 27.30 9.04
C ILE A 13 12.51 26.29 8.07
N ALA A 14 12.86 25.03 8.25
CA ALA A 14 12.02 23.94 7.81
C ALA A 14 10.66 24.33 8.37
N ASN A 15 9.74 24.69 7.49
CA ASN A 15 8.35 24.84 7.86
C ASN A 15 7.93 23.45 8.30
N ALA A 16 8.20 23.13 9.57
CA ALA A 16 7.45 22.16 10.33
C ALA A 16 6.07 22.80 10.52
N LEU A 17 5.34 22.92 9.41
CA LEU A 17 3.95 22.57 9.40
C LEU A 17 3.95 21.13 9.91
N HIS A 18 3.91 20.98 11.23
CA HIS A 18 3.05 19.97 11.80
C HIS A 18 1.67 20.33 11.24
N SER A 19 1.38 19.94 10.00
CA SER A 19 0.01 19.95 9.53
C SER A 19 -0.68 19.08 10.56
N CYS A 20 -1.68 19.67 11.21
CA CYS A 20 -2.67 18.84 11.84
C CYS A 20 -3.18 17.94 10.70
N GLU A 21 -2.81 16.66 10.72
CA GLU A 21 -3.13 15.69 9.68
C GLU A 21 -4.61 15.88 9.31
N SER A 22 -4.83 16.25 8.06
CA SER A 22 -6.13 16.58 7.52
C SER A 22 -7.05 15.36 7.61
N ASN A 23 -8.35 15.64 7.56
CA ASN A 23 -9.33 14.56 7.57
C ASN A 23 -9.19 13.62 6.37
N GLU A 24 -8.73 14.13 5.23
CA GLU A 24 -8.51 13.31 4.03
C GLU A 24 -7.22 12.48 4.14
N GLU A 25 -6.13 13.03 4.69
CA GLU A 25 -4.91 12.25 5.01
C GLU A 25 -5.20 11.09 5.96
N LYS A 26 -6.02 11.30 6.99
CA LYS A 26 -6.46 10.24 7.92
C LYS A 26 -7.25 9.14 7.22
N LYS A 27 -8.18 9.51 6.35
CA LYS A 27 -8.96 8.53 5.57
C LYS A 27 -8.06 7.75 4.63
N ALA A 28 -7.13 8.43 3.95
CA ALA A 28 -6.15 7.81 3.07
C ALA A 28 -5.27 6.81 3.83
N GLU A 29 -4.83 7.14 5.05
CA GLU A 29 -4.11 6.21 5.91
C GLU A 29 -4.96 4.97 6.24
N ILE A 30 -6.22 5.16 6.64
CA ILE A 30 -7.13 4.06 6.99
C ILE A 30 -7.32 3.13 5.79
N VAL A 31 -7.63 3.66 4.60
CA VAL A 31 -7.86 2.80 3.42
C VAL A 31 -6.57 2.13 2.93
N THR A 32 -5.43 2.82 3.02
CA THR A 32 -4.11 2.25 2.70
C THR A 32 -3.79 1.08 3.64
N ASN A 33 -3.97 1.27 4.95
CA ASN A 33 -3.74 0.22 5.94
C ASN A 33 -4.70 -0.97 5.75
N ASN A 34 -5.95 -0.72 5.35
CA ASN A 34 -6.90 -1.77 5.03
C ASN A 34 -6.51 -2.56 3.78
N TYR A 35 -6.01 -1.89 2.75
CA TYR A 35 -5.50 -2.51 1.53
C TYR A 35 -4.28 -3.41 1.82
N ILE A 36 -3.30 -2.88 2.54
CA ILE A 36 -2.10 -3.63 2.96
C ILE A 36 -2.48 -4.86 3.79
N ARG A 37 -3.32 -4.68 4.82
CA ARG A 37 -3.73 -5.79 5.70
C ARG A 37 -4.45 -6.90 4.94
N PHE A 38 -5.30 -6.54 3.98
CA PHE A 38 -5.94 -7.53 3.12
C PHE A 38 -4.92 -8.33 2.32
N ILE A 39 -3.96 -7.66 1.68
CA ILE A 39 -2.90 -8.31 0.89
C ILE A 39 -2.05 -9.20 1.78
N ASP A 40 -1.63 -8.71 2.95
CA ASP A 40 -0.88 -9.50 3.92
C ASP A 40 -1.64 -10.76 4.35
N SER A 41 -2.95 -10.62 4.63
CA SER A 41 -3.79 -11.74 5.01
C SER A 41 -3.86 -12.81 3.91
N VAL A 42 -4.14 -12.43 2.66
CA VAL A 42 -4.31 -13.42 1.58
C VAL A 42 -3.00 -14.04 1.11
N THR A 43 -1.90 -13.29 1.20
CA THR A 43 -0.57 -13.80 0.84
C THR A 43 0.02 -14.72 1.90
N THR A 44 -0.49 -14.67 3.14
CA THR A 44 -0.06 -15.54 4.25
C THR A 44 -0.99 -16.73 4.48
N SER A 45 -2.24 -16.70 3.99
CA SER A 45 -3.24 -17.77 4.15
C SER A 45 -2.95 -19.08 3.40
N GLY A 46 -1.80 -19.19 2.71
CA GLY A 46 -1.42 -20.37 1.95
C GLY A 46 -2.09 -20.49 0.57
N THR A 47 -1.44 -21.22 -0.34
CA THR A 47 -1.86 -21.25 -1.76
C THR A 47 -3.10 -22.08 -2.03
N ASN A 48 -3.40 -23.11 -1.23
CA ASN A 48 -4.55 -23.99 -1.47
C ASN A 48 -5.87 -23.30 -1.16
N ASP A 49 -5.92 -22.59 -0.03
CA ASP A 49 -7.06 -21.77 0.37
C ASP A 49 -7.30 -20.66 -0.65
N ALA A 50 -6.23 -20.05 -1.14
CA ALA A 50 -6.30 -19.03 -2.17
C ALA A 50 -6.78 -19.55 -3.53
N LEU A 51 -6.37 -20.76 -3.95
CA LEU A 51 -6.88 -21.39 -5.16
C LEU A 51 -8.39 -21.61 -5.07
N THR A 52 -8.86 -22.10 -3.92
CA THR A 52 -10.27 -22.39 -3.65
C THR A 52 -11.12 -21.12 -3.65
N ASN A 53 -10.60 -20.04 -3.07
CA ASN A 53 -11.32 -18.79 -2.85
C ASN A 53 -10.95 -17.66 -3.83
N TRP A 54 -10.25 -17.99 -4.92
CA TRP A 54 -9.57 -17.01 -5.76
C TRP A 54 -10.47 -15.89 -6.29
N ASN A 55 -11.68 -16.23 -6.77
CA ASN A 55 -12.63 -15.23 -7.28
C ASN A 55 -13.04 -14.23 -6.20
N THR A 56 -13.23 -14.70 -4.96
CA THR A 56 -13.55 -13.83 -3.81
C THR A 56 -12.36 -12.93 -3.49
N ILE A 57 -11.14 -13.47 -3.48
CA ILE A 57 -9.91 -12.71 -3.27
C ILE A 57 -9.76 -11.60 -4.33
N GLN A 58 -9.99 -11.91 -5.61
CA GLN A 58 -9.93 -10.90 -6.68
C GLN A 58 -10.95 -9.79 -6.49
N LYS A 59 -12.22 -10.12 -6.22
CA LYS A 59 -13.26 -9.11 -5.98
C LYS A 59 -12.94 -8.23 -4.77
N CYS A 60 -12.40 -8.82 -3.70
CA CYS A 60 -11.98 -8.07 -2.52
C CYS A 60 -10.79 -7.14 -2.83
N TYR A 61 -9.83 -7.61 -3.61
CA TYR A 61 -8.71 -6.80 -4.08
C TYR A 61 -9.20 -5.61 -4.89
N GLU A 62 -10.00 -5.84 -5.94
CA GLU A 62 -10.57 -4.78 -6.79
C GLU A 62 -11.33 -3.75 -5.98
N LYS A 63 -12.18 -4.21 -5.04
CA LYS A 63 -12.90 -3.31 -4.15
C LYS A 63 -11.95 -2.45 -3.30
N LYS A 64 -10.92 -3.05 -2.71
CA LYS A 64 -9.98 -2.34 -1.83
C LYS A 64 -9.08 -1.38 -2.60
N SER A 65 -8.62 -1.76 -3.80
CA SER A 65 -7.91 -0.88 -4.71
C SER A 65 -8.78 0.30 -5.13
N ASN A 66 -10.06 0.09 -5.44
CA ASN A 66 -10.97 1.17 -5.77
C ASN A 66 -11.24 2.10 -4.58
N ASP A 67 -11.53 1.54 -3.40
CA ASP A 67 -11.70 2.32 -2.16
C ASP A 67 -10.43 3.16 -1.86
N LEU A 68 -9.23 2.60 -2.10
CA LEU A 68 -7.95 3.29 -1.94
C LEU A 68 -7.77 4.43 -2.94
N ASN A 69 -7.90 4.14 -4.24
CA ASN A 69 -7.69 5.13 -5.32
C ASN A 69 -8.62 6.33 -5.13
N LEU A 70 -9.90 6.08 -4.80
CA LEU A 70 -10.87 7.15 -4.54
C LEU A 70 -10.48 8.10 -3.40
N GLN A 71 -9.73 7.63 -2.39
CA GLN A 71 -9.26 8.52 -1.31
C GLN A 71 -7.93 9.17 -1.64
N ILE A 72 -7.03 8.44 -2.30
CA ILE A 72 -5.72 8.97 -2.70
C ILE A 72 -5.87 10.11 -3.72
N ASP A 73 -6.83 10.01 -4.64
CA ASP A 73 -7.14 11.06 -5.62
C ASP A 73 -7.66 12.37 -4.98
N LEU A 74 -8.05 12.35 -3.70
CA LEU A 74 -8.49 13.55 -2.96
C LEU A 74 -7.34 14.30 -2.30
N LEU A 75 -6.14 13.71 -2.25
CA LEU A 75 -4.97 14.33 -1.63
C LEU A 75 -4.27 15.26 -2.62
N GLU A 76 -3.81 16.41 -2.13
CA GLU A 76 -2.93 17.30 -2.92
C GLU A 76 -1.53 16.70 -3.10
N ASP A 77 -1.05 15.97 -2.08
CA ASP A 77 0.20 15.22 -2.08
C ASP A 77 -0.05 13.81 -1.52
N ASN A 78 0.26 12.79 -2.32
CA ASN A 78 0.11 11.38 -1.96
C ASN A 78 1.45 10.63 -1.85
N THR A 79 2.58 11.34 -1.98
CA THR A 79 3.93 10.73 -2.01
C THR A 79 4.22 9.88 -0.78
N ILE A 80 3.66 10.24 0.38
CA ILE A 80 3.80 9.50 1.65
C ILE A 80 3.14 8.11 1.58
N PHE A 81 2.14 7.92 0.71
CA PHE A 81 1.41 6.66 0.55
C PHE A 81 1.97 5.80 -0.59
N ASP A 82 2.54 6.41 -1.62
CA ASP A 82 3.01 5.72 -2.84
C ASP A 82 3.93 4.53 -2.56
N GLU A 83 4.93 4.69 -1.69
CA GLU A 83 5.86 3.60 -1.37
C GLU A 83 5.13 2.38 -0.78
N LYS A 84 4.20 2.62 0.15
CA LYS A 84 3.42 1.56 0.81
C LYS A 84 2.45 0.89 -0.17
N ILE A 85 1.79 1.68 -1.00
CA ILE A 85 0.85 1.20 -2.02
C ILE A 85 1.57 0.36 -3.06
N ASN A 86 2.72 0.82 -3.54
CA ASN A 86 3.53 0.12 -4.53
C ASN A 86 4.07 -1.20 -3.98
N ALA A 87 4.58 -1.20 -2.75
CA ALA A 87 5.05 -2.41 -2.08
C ALA A 87 3.94 -3.45 -1.94
N ALA A 88 2.76 -3.04 -1.46
CA ALA A 88 1.62 -3.93 -1.29
C ALA A 88 1.11 -4.47 -2.64
N THR A 89 0.98 -3.60 -3.65
CA THR A 89 0.54 -3.98 -5.00
C THR A 89 1.51 -4.99 -5.64
N SER A 90 2.81 -4.75 -5.55
CA SER A 90 3.83 -5.69 -6.02
C SER A 90 3.73 -7.06 -5.34
N LYS A 91 3.48 -7.07 -4.02
CA LYS A 91 3.26 -8.30 -3.24
C LYS A 91 2.02 -9.06 -3.72
N TYR A 92 0.91 -8.36 -3.99
CA TYR A 92 -0.30 -8.99 -4.53
C TYR A 92 -0.08 -9.54 -5.94
N GLU A 93 0.55 -8.80 -6.85
CA GLU A 93 0.79 -9.26 -8.22
C GLU A 93 1.74 -10.46 -8.28
N THR A 94 2.74 -10.51 -7.40
CA THR A 94 3.59 -11.68 -7.21
C THR A 94 2.76 -12.89 -6.78
N PHE A 95 1.90 -12.71 -5.77
CA PHE A 95 1.02 -13.77 -5.28
C PHE A 95 0.02 -14.23 -6.34
N ARG A 96 -0.59 -13.30 -7.07
CA ARG A 96 -1.49 -13.58 -8.19
C ARG A 96 -0.82 -14.42 -9.25
N SER A 97 0.40 -14.07 -9.63
CA SER A 97 1.19 -14.82 -10.61
C SER A 97 1.42 -16.27 -10.16
N LEU A 98 1.77 -16.48 -8.88
CA LEU A 98 1.90 -17.81 -8.30
C LEU A 98 0.59 -18.61 -8.34
N ILE A 99 -0.56 -17.98 -8.06
CA ILE A 99 -1.86 -18.65 -8.14
C ILE A 99 -2.22 -19.01 -9.57
N MET A 100 -1.99 -18.11 -10.54
CA MET A 100 -2.24 -18.39 -11.96
C MET A 100 -1.38 -19.56 -12.46
N GLU A 101 -0.09 -19.57 -12.11
CA GLU A 101 0.81 -20.67 -12.44
C GLU A 101 0.31 -22.01 -11.86
N LYS A 102 -0.16 -22.02 -10.61
CA LYS A 102 -0.70 -23.24 -9.98
C LYS A 102 -1.98 -23.72 -10.64
N LYS A 103 -2.90 -22.81 -11.02
CA LYS A 103 -4.13 -23.17 -11.75
C LYS A 103 -3.80 -23.84 -13.08
N LEU A 104 -2.89 -23.26 -13.86
CA LEU A 104 -2.45 -23.83 -15.14
C LEU A 104 -1.88 -25.25 -14.96
N LYS A 105 -1.07 -25.48 -13.92
CA LYS A 105 -0.52 -26.81 -13.62
C LYS A 105 -1.59 -27.82 -13.18
N GLN A 106 -2.60 -27.40 -12.42
CA GLN A 106 -3.72 -28.25 -12.02
C GLN A 106 -4.57 -28.66 -13.23
N GLU A 107 -4.84 -27.72 -14.14
CA GLU A 107 -5.59 -27.99 -15.37
C GLU A 107 -4.81 -28.91 -16.31
N ALA A 108 -3.50 -28.71 -16.45
CA ALA A 108 -2.64 -29.56 -17.30
C ALA A 108 -2.40 -30.97 -16.73
N GLY A 109 -2.35 -31.12 -15.41
CA GLY A 109 -2.20 -32.42 -14.73
C GLY A 109 -3.50 -33.20 -14.55
N SER A 110 -4.64 -32.65 -14.98
CA SER A 110 -5.96 -33.28 -14.92
C SER A 110 -6.32 -34.05 -16.21
N PHE A 111 -5.36 -34.26 -17.11
CA PHE A 111 -5.48 -35.07 -18.34
C PHE A 111 -4.81 -36.44 -18.20
#